data_AF-A0A975W317-F1
#
_entry.id   AF-A0A975W317-F1
#
_cell.length_a   1.000
_cell.length_b   1.000
_cell.length_c   1.000
_cell.angle_alpha   90.00
_cell.angle_beta   90.00
_cell.angle_gamma   90.00
#
_symmetry.space_group_name_H-M   'P 1'
#
loop_
_entity.id
_entity.type
_entity.pdbx_description
1 polymer ?
#
loop_
_entity_poly.entity_id
_entity_poly.type
_entity_poly.pdbx_seq_one_letter_code
_entity_poly.pdbx_strand_id
1 'polypeptide(L)'
;MMSYNATANAVIGDFSRRTSRILSPRRLFLLFLVPPLLVRHLAKASRETARIHLDVLEYRAILGRASDEAWVFDPDLALVDQFEKLKASALRMRASALRIATSSRIHQRLRNSERAALDLVQICAELYDTLCAIQEDILEHDADHALKVQDMAANSPEELDALLARIASTS
;
A
#
# COMPACT_ATOMS: atom_id res chain seq x y z
N MET A 1 31.57 8.40 -56.56
CA MET A 1 31.34 7.99 -55.15
C MET A 1 31.67 9.15 -54.21
N MET A 2 30.78 10.14 -54.08
CA MET A 2 30.82 11.17 -53.03
C MET A 2 29.42 11.77 -52.95
N SER A 3 28.70 11.59 -51.82
CA SER A 3 27.57 12.42 -51.34
C SER A 3 26.65 11.68 -50.34
N TYR A 4 27.20 10.92 -49.39
CA TYR A 4 26.44 10.42 -48.22
C TYR A 4 26.88 11.06 -46.91
N ASN A 5 28.16 11.47 -46.80
CA ASN A 5 28.69 12.10 -45.58
C ASN A 5 28.25 13.58 -45.43
N ALA A 6 28.02 14.29 -46.54
CA ALA A 6 27.62 15.71 -46.49
C ALA A 6 26.17 15.89 -46.01
N THR A 7 25.27 15.00 -46.42
CA THR A 7 23.85 15.01 -46.02
C THR A 7 23.65 14.56 -44.58
N ALA A 8 24.40 13.55 -44.11
CA ALA A 8 24.36 13.13 -42.71
C ALA A 8 24.85 14.25 -41.76
N ASN A 9 25.94 14.93 -42.10
CA ASN A 9 26.45 16.05 -41.29
C ASN A 9 25.52 17.27 -41.31
N ALA A 10 24.81 17.53 -42.41
CA ALA A 10 23.82 18.60 -42.48
C ALA A 10 22.59 18.31 -41.59
N VAL A 11 22.10 17.07 -41.59
CA VAL A 11 20.95 16.66 -40.76
C VAL A 11 21.30 16.67 -39.27
N ILE A 12 22.49 16.22 -38.90
CA ILE A 12 22.97 16.27 -37.50
C ILE A 12 23.23 17.72 -37.07
N GLY A 13 23.78 18.55 -37.96
CA GLY A 13 24.00 19.97 -37.73
C GLY A 13 22.71 20.76 -37.51
N ASP A 14 21.66 20.48 -38.29
CA ASP A 14 20.35 21.14 -38.15
C ASP A 14 19.56 20.63 -36.94
N PHE A 15 19.68 19.35 -36.58
CA PHE A 15 19.06 18.81 -35.36
C PHE A 15 19.70 19.40 -34.09
N SER A 16 21.02 19.57 -34.10
CA SER A 16 21.78 20.23 -33.01
C SER A 16 21.48 21.73 -32.91
N ARG A 17 21.34 22.43 -34.05
CA ARG A 17 20.97 23.87 -34.07
C ARG A 17 19.50 24.12 -33.70
N ARG A 18 18.59 23.19 -33.97
CA ARG A 18 17.17 23.29 -33.54
C ARG A 18 16.95 22.93 -32.08
N THR A 19 17.70 21.97 -31.53
CA THR A 19 17.59 21.59 -30.11
C THR A 19 18.30 22.54 -29.16
N SER A 20 19.37 23.22 -29.63
CA SER A 20 20.12 24.20 -28.81
C SER A 20 19.38 25.53 -28.56
N ARG A 21 18.27 25.81 -29.26
CA ARG A 21 17.46 27.03 -29.06
C ARG A 21 16.21 26.85 -28.18
N ILE A 22 15.89 25.64 -27.70
CA ILE A 22 14.57 25.35 -27.09
C ILE A 22 14.63 24.85 -25.63
N LEU A 23 15.82 24.54 -25.11
CA LEU A 23 15.96 24.14 -23.70
C LEU A 23 16.47 25.33 -22.89
N SER A 24 15.55 26.05 -22.25
CA SER A 24 15.93 27.04 -21.25
C SER A 24 16.80 26.38 -20.16
N PRO A 25 17.75 27.11 -19.56
CA PRO A 25 18.63 26.59 -18.50
C PRO A 25 17.84 25.91 -17.37
N ARG A 26 16.62 26.40 -17.10
CA ARG A 26 15.66 25.83 -16.15
C ARG A 26 15.21 24.42 -16.51
N ARG A 27 14.94 24.12 -17.78
CA ARG A 27 14.54 22.78 -18.24
C ARG A 27 15.71 21.81 -18.15
N LEU A 28 16.94 22.25 -18.47
CA LEU A 28 18.14 21.44 -18.26
C LEU A 28 18.36 21.15 -16.78
N PHE A 29 18.23 22.16 -15.91
CA PHE A 29 18.35 22.00 -14.46
C PHE A 29 17.35 20.99 -13.89
N LEU A 30 16.08 21.04 -14.32
CA LEU A 30 15.05 20.06 -13.94
C LEU A 30 15.39 18.64 -14.42
N LEU A 31 16.00 18.49 -15.59
CA LEU A 31 16.39 17.18 -16.12
C LEU A 31 17.52 16.50 -15.33
N PHE A 32 18.35 17.27 -14.62
CA PHE A 32 19.48 16.74 -13.85
C PHE A 32 19.20 16.61 -12.35
N LEU A 33 18.42 17.51 -11.75
CA LEU A 33 18.16 17.53 -10.30
C LEU A 33 16.89 16.78 -9.88
N VAL A 34 15.86 16.72 -10.73
CA VAL A 34 14.62 16.02 -10.38
C VAL A 34 14.83 14.52 -10.22
N PRO A 35 15.59 13.82 -11.08
CA PRO A 35 15.78 12.37 -10.94
C PRO A 35 16.37 11.93 -9.58
N PRO A 36 17.49 12.51 -9.08
CA PRO A 36 18.04 12.10 -7.79
C PRO A 36 17.13 12.45 -6.60
N LEU A 37 16.39 13.57 -6.67
CA LEU A 37 15.41 13.92 -5.63
C LEU A 37 14.24 12.93 -5.62
N LEU A 38 13.72 12.58 -6.79
CA LEU A 38 12.65 11.59 -6.93
C LEU A 38 13.08 10.23 -6.38
N VAL A 39 14.29 9.76 -6.70
CA VAL A 39 14.86 8.53 -6.14
C VAL A 39 14.92 8.60 -4.61
N ARG A 40 15.38 9.71 -4.04
CA ARG A 40 15.43 9.89 -2.58
C ARG A 40 14.05 9.84 -1.94
N HIS A 41 13.07 10.50 -2.55
CA HIS A 41 11.69 10.49 -2.06
C HIS A 41 11.08 9.09 -2.12
N LEU A 42 11.24 8.37 -3.23
CA LEU A 42 10.77 6.99 -3.37
C LEU A 42 11.45 6.05 -2.38
N ALA A 43 12.77 6.15 -2.22
CA ALA A 43 13.53 5.35 -1.25
C ALA A 43 13.15 5.66 0.21
N LYS A 44 12.78 6.91 0.51
CA LYS A 44 12.26 7.28 1.84
C LYS A 44 10.89 6.67 2.08
N ALA A 45 9.97 6.84 1.12
CA ALA A 45 8.63 6.26 1.20
C ALA A 45 8.67 4.72 1.31
N SER A 46 9.55 4.07 0.56
CA SER A 46 9.79 2.62 0.64
C SER A 46 10.23 2.20 2.04
N ARG A 47 11.21 2.89 2.63
CA ARG A 47 11.66 2.60 4.00
C ARG A 47 10.59 2.82 5.06
N GLU A 48 9.80 3.89 4.94
CA GLU A 48 8.71 4.17 5.87
C GLU A 48 7.61 3.11 5.75
N THR A 49 7.25 2.73 4.53
CA THR A 49 6.23 1.69 4.29
C THR A 49 6.71 0.32 4.76
N ALA A 50 7.99 -0.02 4.55
CA ALA A 50 8.57 -1.27 5.02
C ALA A 50 8.58 -1.37 6.55
N ARG A 51 8.81 -0.24 7.25
CA ARG A 51 8.69 -0.21 8.72
C ARG A 51 7.28 -0.49 9.18
N ILE A 52 6.30 0.21 8.59
CA ILE A 52 4.87 -0.04 8.88
C ILE A 52 4.52 -1.50 8.62
N HIS A 53 5.03 -2.08 7.53
CA HIS A 53 4.82 -3.50 7.21
C HIS A 53 5.40 -4.44 8.27
N LEU A 54 6.61 -4.18 8.76
CA LEU A 54 7.21 -4.95 9.85
C LEU A 54 6.41 -4.81 11.16
N ASP A 55 5.99 -3.59 11.50
CA ASP A 55 5.17 -3.33 12.70
C ASP A 55 3.85 -4.11 12.61
N VAL A 56 3.21 -4.11 11.44
CA VAL A 56 1.96 -4.84 11.17
C VAL A 56 2.17 -6.37 11.27
N LEU A 57 3.31 -6.90 10.80
CA LEU A 57 3.65 -8.31 10.98
C LEU A 57 3.86 -8.68 12.46
N GLU A 58 4.46 -7.78 13.25
CA GLU A 58 4.61 -7.96 14.69
C GLU A 58 3.25 -7.96 15.38
N TYR A 59 2.36 -7.02 15.03
CA TYR A 59 0.98 -7.01 15.52
C TYR A 59 0.23 -8.31 15.20
N ARG A 60 0.39 -8.85 13.98
CA ARG A 60 -0.19 -10.15 13.62
C ARG A 60 0.32 -11.27 14.52
N ALA A 61 1.61 -11.31 14.78
CA ALA A 61 2.22 -12.33 15.65
C ALA A 61 1.74 -12.22 17.10
N ILE A 62 1.45 -11.01 17.57
CA ILE A 62 0.85 -10.78 18.90
C ILE A 62 -0.60 -11.25 18.92
N LEU A 63 -1.40 -10.90 17.90
CA LEU A 63 -2.80 -11.34 17.77
C LEU A 63 -2.91 -12.87 17.76
N GLY A 64 -2.06 -13.56 17.00
CA GLY A 64 -2.03 -15.02 16.97
C GLY A 64 -1.61 -15.70 18.28
N ARG A 65 -1.09 -14.95 19.27
CA ARG A 65 -0.83 -15.47 20.63
C ARG A 65 -1.96 -15.15 21.60
N ALA A 66 -2.76 -14.12 21.31
CA ALA A 66 -3.90 -13.70 22.12
C ALA A 66 -5.21 -14.41 21.73
N SER A 67 -5.22 -15.18 20.64
CA SER A 67 -6.39 -15.86 20.08
C SER A 67 -7.00 -16.97 20.96
N ASP A 68 -6.36 -17.31 22.07
CA ASP A 68 -6.89 -18.29 23.04
C ASP A 68 -7.80 -17.63 24.10
N GLU A 69 -7.92 -16.30 24.08
CA GLU A 69 -8.72 -15.55 25.05
C GLU A 69 -10.18 -15.37 24.56
N ALA A 70 -11.16 -15.58 25.44
CA ALA A 70 -12.58 -15.71 25.09
C ALA A 70 -13.33 -14.39 24.74
N TRP A 71 -12.65 -13.38 24.22
CA TRP A 71 -13.22 -12.05 23.93
C TRP A 71 -13.18 -11.73 22.44
N VAL A 72 -14.17 -10.97 21.97
CA VAL A 72 -14.21 -10.45 20.59
C VAL A 72 -13.22 -9.29 20.46
N PHE A 73 -12.39 -9.29 19.42
CA PHE A 73 -11.35 -8.28 19.18
C PHE A 73 -11.93 -6.95 18.68
N ASP A 74 -12.90 -6.98 17.76
CA ASP A 74 -13.45 -5.77 17.12
C ASP A 74 -15.00 -5.72 17.19
N PRO A 75 -15.58 -5.60 18.39
CA PRO A 75 -17.03 -5.66 18.58
C PRO A 75 -17.81 -4.52 17.89
N ASP A 76 -17.16 -3.40 17.58
CA ASP A 76 -17.75 -2.22 16.92
C ASP A 76 -17.29 -2.02 15.47
N LEU A 77 -16.52 -2.97 14.91
CA LEU A 77 -15.96 -2.93 13.55
C LEU A 77 -15.02 -1.74 13.28
N ALA A 78 -14.58 -1.03 14.33
CA ALA A 78 -13.75 0.16 14.19
C ALA A 78 -12.33 -0.19 13.71
N LEU A 79 -11.83 -1.36 14.08
CA LEU A 79 -10.50 -1.84 13.68
C LEU A 79 -10.50 -2.29 12.21
N VAL A 80 -11.55 -3.00 11.78
CA VAL A 80 -11.79 -3.38 10.37
C VAL A 80 -11.81 -2.14 9.47
N ASP A 81 -12.53 -1.08 9.86
CA ASP A 81 -12.56 0.18 9.13
C ASP A 81 -11.18 0.85 8.99
N GLN A 82 -10.32 0.70 10.01
CA GLN A 82 -8.95 1.20 9.95
C GLN A 82 -8.09 0.38 9.00
N PHE A 83 -8.22 -0.95 9.00
CA PHE A 83 -7.57 -1.81 8.03
C PHE A 83 -7.97 -1.46 6.59
N GLU A 84 -9.25 -1.22 6.32
CA GLU A 84 -9.71 -0.77 4.99
C GLU A 84 -9.07 0.56 4.55
N LYS A 85 -8.95 1.53 5.47
CA LYS A 85 -8.28 2.81 5.19
C LYS A 85 -6.79 2.62 4.86
N LEU A 86 -6.10 1.74 5.60
CA LEU A 86 -4.69 1.42 5.36
C LEU A 86 -4.49 0.69 4.03
N LYS A 87 -5.33 -0.30 3.73
CA LYS A 87 -5.35 -1.02 2.45
C LYS A 87 -5.56 -0.07 1.28
N ALA A 88 -6.54 0.84 1.38
CA ALA A 88 -6.78 1.86 0.37
C ALA A 88 -5.59 2.83 0.20
N SER A 89 -4.87 3.13 1.28
CA SER A 89 -3.64 3.93 1.22
C SER A 89 -2.52 3.20 0.48
N ALA A 90 -2.27 1.93 0.82
CA ALA A 90 -1.27 1.08 0.18
C ALA A 90 -1.54 0.95 -1.34
N LEU A 91 -2.80 0.73 -1.74
CA LEU A 91 -3.18 0.67 -3.16
C LEU A 91 -2.95 2.00 -3.89
N ARG A 92 -3.28 3.14 -3.28
CA ARG A 92 -3.04 4.48 -3.87
C ARG A 92 -1.54 4.78 -4.04
N MET A 93 -0.72 4.41 -3.05
CA MET A 93 0.74 4.53 -3.12
C MET A 93 1.31 3.64 -4.22
N ARG A 94 0.89 2.37 -4.26
CA ARG A 94 1.27 1.40 -5.30
C ARG A 94 0.92 1.90 -6.70
N ALA A 95 -0.30 2.38 -6.92
CA ALA A 95 -0.73 2.92 -8.21
C ALA A 95 0.08 4.14 -8.64
N SER A 96 0.46 5.00 -7.69
CA SER A 96 1.30 6.17 -7.96
C SER A 96 2.74 5.78 -8.29
N ALA A 97 3.31 4.83 -7.55
CA ALA A 97 4.63 4.28 -7.82
C ALA A 97 4.69 3.56 -9.18
N LEU A 98 3.67 2.78 -9.52
CA LEU A 98 3.58 2.10 -10.82
C LEU A 98 3.55 3.10 -11.99
N ARG A 99 2.77 4.17 -11.88
CA ARG A 99 2.77 5.26 -12.88
C ARG A 99 4.16 5.88 -13.07
N ILE A 100 4.89 6.10 -11.98
CA ILE A 100 6.27 6.61 -12.02
C ILE A 100 7.21 5.61 -12.69
N ALA A 101 7.10 4.32 -12.36
CA ALA A 101 7.91 3.26 -12.95
C ALA A 101 7.68 3.16 -14.47
N THR A 102 6.42 3.08 -14.91
CA THR A 102 6.05 3.04 -16.33
C THR A 102 6.56 4.26 -17.09
N SER A 103 6.43 5.46 -16.51
CA SER A 103 6.91 6.70 -17.13
C SER A 103 8.44 6.75 -17.20
N SER A 104 9.13 6.19 -16.21
CA SER A 104 10.60 6.19 -16.12
C SER A 104 11.25 5.17 -17.07
N ARG A 105 10.56 4.05 -17.34
CA ARG A 105 11.03 2.95 -18.20
C ARG A 105 11.43 3.39 -19.61
N ILE A 106 10.78 4.43 -20.14
CA ILE A 106 11.01 4.95 -21.49
C ILE A 106 12.40 5.61 -21.62
N HIS A 107 12.99 6.05 -20.51
CA HIS A 107 14.21 6.85 -20.52
C HIS A 107 15.35 6.19 -19.74
N GLN A 108 16.42 5.81 -20.44
CA GLN A 108 17.59 5.14 -19.84
C GLN A 108 18.20 5.89 -18.63
N ARG A 109 18.16 7.22 -18.64
CA ARG A 109 18.62 8.08 -17.53
C ARG A 109 17.77 8.00 -16.25
N LEU A 110 16.56 7.45 -16.33
CA LEU A 110 15.62 7.33 -15.20
C LEU A 110 15.55 5.90 -14.63
N ARG A 111 16.46 5.00 -15.02
CA ARG A 111 16.52 3.61 -14.53
C ARG A 111 16.53 3.50 -13.01
N ASN A 112 17.21 4.42 -12.31
CA ASN A 112 17.23 4.42 -10.85
C ASN A 112 15.88 4.83 -10.25
N SER A 113 15.17 5.76 -10.88
CA SER A 113 13.81 6.14 -10.49
C SER A 113 12.82 5.01 -10.73
N GLU A 114 12.96 4.29 -11.85
CA GLU A 114 12.18 3.10 -12.16
C GLU A 114 12.36 2.02 -11.09
N ARG A 115 13.60 1.67 -10.76
CA ARG A 115 13.90 0.69 -9.70
C ARG A 115 13.32 1.11 -8.35
N ALA A 116 13.59 2.33 -7.89
CA ALA A 116 13.07 2.81 -6.60
C ALA A 116 11.54 2.84 -6.57
N ALA A 117 10.88 3.10 -7.70
CA ALA A 117 9.43 3.03 -7.81
C ALA A 117 8.92 1.59 -7.77
N LEU A 118 9.59 0.65 -8.43
CA LEU A 118 9.24 -0.77 -8.38
C LEU A 118 9.44 -1.37 -6.98
N ASP A 119 10.49 -0.97 -6.26
CA ASP A 119 10.71 -1.38 -4.86
C ASP A 119 9.54 -0.93 -3.98
N LEU A 120 9.07 0.32 -4.15
CA LEU A 120 7.89 0.82 -3.45
C LEU A 120 6.61 0.08 -3.85
N VAL A 121 6.44 -0.29 -5.13
CA VAL A 121 5.30 -1.10 -5.61
C VAL A 121 5.26 -2.45 -4.90
N GLN A 122 6.41 -3.12 -4.77
CA GLN A 122 6.51 -4.42 -4.11
C GLN A 122 6.13 -4.31 -2.63
N ILE A 123 6.74 -3.38 -1.89
CA ILE A 123 6.47 -3.22 -0.45
C ILE A 123 4.99 -2.85 -0.19
N CYS A 124 4.39 -2.01 -1.04
CA CYS A 124 2.96 -1.69 -0.90
C CYS A 124 2.05 -2.89 -1.17
N ALA A 125 2.45 -3.81 -2.06
CA ALA A 125 1.71 -5.04 -2.30
C ALA A 125 1.81 -5.99 -1.09
N GLU A 126 3.03 -6.21 -0.59
CA GLU A 126 3.26 -7.05 0.59
C GLU A 126 2.54 -6.51 1.84
N LEU A 127 2.55 -5.19 2.04
CA LEU A 127 1.78 -4.54 3.10
C LEU A 127 0.28 -4.77 2.93
N TYR A 128 -0.27 -4.59 1.72
CA TYR A 128 -1.69 -4.82 1.44
C TYR A 128 -2.10 -6.25 1.76
N ASP A 129 -1.33 -7.24 1.28
CA ASP A 129 -1.60 -8.66 1.50
C ASP A 129 -1.55 -9.00 3.00
N THR A 130 -0.61 -8.41 3.74
CA THR A 130 -0.51 -8.60 5.19
C THR A 130 -1.70 -8.01 5.93
N LEU A 131 -2.17 -6.81 5.53
CA LEU A 131 -3.36 -6.19 6.12
C LEU A 131 -4.63 -7.01 5.85
N CYS A 132 -4.77 -7.58 4.64
CA CYS A 132 -5.87 -8.49 4.33
C CYS A 132 -5.83 -9.73 5.23
N ALA A 133 -4.67 -10.37 5.36
CA ALA A 133 -4.53 -11.58 6.17
C ALA A 133 -4.85 -11.33 7.65
N ILE A 134 -4.43 -10.19 8.23
CA ILE A 134 -4.77 -9.85 9.62
C ILE A 134 -6.27 -9.61 9.79
N GLN A 135 -6.89 -8.91 8.85
CA GLN A 135 -8.33 -8.66 8.92
C GLN A 135 -9.12 -9.95 8.79
N GLU A 136 -8.69 -10.89 7.94
CA GLU A 136 -9.27 -12.23 7.85
C GLU A 136 -9.11 -12.98 9.19
N ASP A 137 -7.91 -12.99 9.77
CA ASP A 137 -7.65 -13.63 11.07
C ASP A 137 -8.55 -13.05 12.19
N ILE A 138 -8.77 -11.73 12.23
CA ILE A 138 -9.65 -11.06 13.21
C ILE A 138 -11.11 -11.45 13.00
N LEU A 139 -11.59 -11.40 11.74
CA LEU A 139 -12.98 -11.72 11.43
C LEU A 139 -13.32 -13.19 11.71
N GLU A 140 -12.39 -14.10 11.45
CA GLU A 140 -12.53 -15.52 11.78
C GLU A 140 -12.60 -15.71 13.30
N HIS A 141 -11.68 -15.10 14.05
CA HIS A 141 -11.68 -15.16 15.51
C HIS A 141 -12.98 -14.60 16.12
N ASP A 142 -13.45 -13.45 15.63
CA ASP A 142 -14.65 -12.79 16.13
C ASP A 142 -15.92 -13.59 15.79
N ALA A 143 -15.97 -14.24 14.63
CA ALA A 143 -17.05 -15.15 14.27
C ALA A 143 -17.10 -16.37 15.22
N ASP A 144 -15.94 -17.00 15.47
CA ASP A 144 -15.83 -18.16 16.35
C ASP A 144 -16.25 -17.84 17.80
N HIS A 145 -15.95 -16.64 18.28
CA HIS A 145 -16.28 -16.21 19.64
C HIS A 145 -17.68 -15.63 19.78
N ALA A 146 -18.21 -14.96 18.74
CA ALA A 146 -19.60 -14.53 18.73
C ALA A 146 -20.58 -15.71 18.80
N LEU A 147 -20.26 -16.82 18.12
CA LEU A 147 -21.05 -18.07 18.20
C LEU A 147 -21.02 -18.68 19.60
N LYS A 148 -19.84 -18.75 20.24
CA LYS A 148 -19.72 -19.27 21.63
C LYS A 148 -20.49 -18.43 22.65
N VAL A 149 -20.50 -17.10 22.51
CA VAL A 149 -21.28 -16.21 23.40
C VAL A 149 -22.78 -16.40 23.20
N GLN A 150 -23.24 -16.67 21.97
CA GLN A 150 -24.64 -17.02 21.70
C GLN A 150 -25.02 -18.39 22.27
N ASP A 151 -24.14 -19.40 22.13
CA ASP A 151 -24.37 -20.73 22.69
C ASP A 151 -24.34 -20.72 24.23
N MET A 152 -23.59 -19.82 24.87
CA MET A 152 -23.64 -19.60 26.32
C MET A 152 -24.87 -18.82 26.81
N ALA A 153 -25.64 -18.18 25.92
CA ALA A 153 -26.80 -17.35 26.29
C ALA A 153 -28.09 -18.16 26.51
N ALA A 154 -28.10 -19.48 26.29
CA ALA A 154 -29.22 -20.35 26.61
C ALA A 154 -28.74 -21.77 26.94
N ASN A 155 -28.08 -21.96 28.08
CA ASN A 155 -27.65 -23.29 28.50
C ASN A 155 -28.76 -24.10 29.17
N SER A 156 -29.92 -23.50 29.47
CA SER A 156 -31.14 -24.23 29.79
C SER A 156 -32.41 -23.45 29.41
N PRO A 157 -33.53 -24.15 29.20
CA PRO A 157 -34.85 -23.50 29.02
C PRO A 157 -35.21 -22.55 30.16
N GLU A 158 -34.71 -22.82 31.37
CA GLU A 158 -34.97 -22.01 32.56
C GLU A 158 -34.17 -20.70 32.58
N GLU A 159 -32.96 -20.68 32.01
CA GLU A 159 -32.17 -19.44 31.83
C GLU A 159 -32.79 -18.53 30.77
N LEU A 160 -33.36 -19.12 29.71
CA LEU A 160 -34.10 -18.39 28.67
C LEU A 160 -35.37 -17.76 29.24
N ASP A 161 -36.15 -18.48 30.05
CA ASP A 161 -37.35 -17.97 30.72
C ASP A 161 -37.02 -16.84 31.72
N ALA A 162 -35.90 -16.93 32.44
CA ALA A 162 -35.44 -15.89 33.36
C ALA A 162 -35.02 -14.60 32.62
N LEU A 163 -34.39 -14.73 31.44
CA LEU A 163 -34.01 -13.61 30.58
C LEU A 163 -35.24 -12.92 29.98
N LEU A 164 -36.20 -13.70 29.49
CA LEU A 164 -37.47 -13.18 28.95
C LEU A 164 -38.32 -12.49 30.03
N ALA A 165 -38.38 -13.05 31.24
CA ALA A 165 -39.09 -12.45 32.37
C ALA A 165 -38.49 -11.10 32.81
N ARG A 166 -37.17 -10.94 32.70
CA ARG A 166 -36.46 -9.72 33.07
C ARG A 166 -36.61 -8.61 32.02
N ILE A 167 -36.73 -8.96 30.74
CA ILE A 167 -37.05 -8.02 29.66
C ILE A 167 -38.49 -7.50 29.83
N ALA A 168 -39.44 -8.39 30.17
CA ALA A 168 -40.84 -8.04 30.38
C ALA A 168 -41.10 -7.16 31.62
N SER A 169 -40.22 -7.19 32.63
CA SER A 169 -40.34 -6.34 33.83
C SER A 169 -39.64 -4.98 33.71
N THR A 170 -38.93 -4.73 32.61
CA THR A 170 -38.23 -3.46 32.34
C THR A 170 -39.00 -2.56 31.35
N SER A 171 -40.17 -3.02 30.88
CA SER A 171 -41.18 -2.26 30.11
C SER A 171 -42.42 -1.99 30.94
#